data_AF-A0A1G8FIN8-F1
#
_entry.id   AF-A0A1G8FIN8-F1
#
_cell.length_a   1.000
_cell.length_b   1.000
_cell.length_c   1.000
_cell.angle_alpha   90.00
_cell.angle_beta   90.00
_cell.angle_gamma   90.00
#
_symmetry.space_group_name_H-M   'P 1'
#
loop_
_entity.id
_entity.type
_entity.pdbx_description
1 polymer ?
#
loop_
_entity_poly.entity_id
_entity_poly.type
_entity_poly.pdbx_seq_one_letter_code
_entity_poly.pdbx_strand_id
1 'polypeptide(L)'
;MGDIVRYGENLVFRNCENDGSSFLSLIWKGVQNPASQPTLWTEIAVPGKNSAVDYIWKIVPGPGSKKKAGDPVSSGDSINIKITDDAGAQRFLAVNKVDHKYVMADKDPGNLTLATWLIGVVTKIKRNPDGSVTADGELKSTFEYGDGSYISLTNTSLSRNLYVAHEAGQTEPFKNMVGTEPFTQATPITFWWNIAKSVSAGSGGGTTGGGTTGGGTTGGGTTGGGTPGGGTTGGGNPGGGTTGGEGDGWFNLPPHIKFGVTTLVNSSAEQTVYVFVNGETTPKATFKGVGLEDKNLQTQILDSGNGKVQVIVEANGKKSKLGSRQVDIFQKAYFGLLASEDGGDDSFNDSLVILNWPIG
;
A
#
# COMPACT_ATOMS: atom_id res chain seq x y z
N MET A 1 -7.15 -25.67 5.71
CA MET A 1 -8.21 -24.68 5.92
C MET A 1 -7.64 -23.34 5.49
N GLY A 2 -8.29 -22.63 4.58
CA GLY A 2 -7.85 -21.29 4.20
C GLY A 2 -8.00 -20.32 5.37
N ASP A 3 -7.19 -19.26 5.38
CA ASP A 3 -7.36 -18.19 6.36
C ASP A 3 -8.70 -17.48 6.10
N ILE A 4 -9.55 -17.42 7.13
CA ILE A 4 -10.88 -16.81 7.05
C ILE A 4 -10.73 -15.28 6.99
N VAL A 5 -11.45 -14.63 6.07
CA VAL A 5 -11.55 -13.17 5.99
C VAL A 5 -12.42 -12.65 7.13
N ARG A 6 -11.92 -11.66 7.87
CA ARG A 6 -12.62 -11.03 9.00
C ARG A 6 -12.90 -9.56 8.75
N TYR A 7 -13.97 -9.07 9.36
CA TYR A 7 -14.32 -7.66 9.30
C TYR A 7 -13.17 -6.77 9.82
N GLY A 8 -12.87 -5.70 9.10
CA GLY A 8 -11.85 -4.71 9.45
C GLY A 8 -10.43 -5.05 9.00
N GLU A 9 -10.18 -6.25 8.47
CA GLU A 9 -8.88 -6.63 7.91
C GLU A 9 -8.58 -5.87 6.61
N ASN A 10 -7.31 -5.57 6.39
CA ASN A 10 -6.82 -5.02 5.13
C ASN A 10 -6.79 -6.12 4.07
N LEU A 11 -7.42 -5.85 2.93
CA LEU A 11 -7.52 -6.80 1.84
C LEU A 11 -7.43 -6.10 0.49
N VAL A 12 -7.16 -6.89 -0.55
CA VAL A 12 -7.19 -6.41 -1.94
C VAL A 12 -8.18 -7.24 -2.72
N PHE A 13 -9.02 -6.59 -3.52
CA PHE A 13 -9.97 -7.25 -4.41
C PHE A 13 -9.30 -7.55 -5.74
N ARG A 14 -8.98 -8.81 -6.01
CA ARG A 14 -8.38 -9.27 -7.26
C ARG A 14 -9.47 -9.60 -8.28
N ASN A 15 -9.35 -9.03 -9.48
CA ASN A 15 -10.22 -9.38 -10.60
C ASN A 15 -9.89 -10.80 -11.10
N CYS A 16 -10.91 -11.62 -11.32
CA CYS A 16 -10.78 -12.97 -11.88
C CYS A 16 -11.09 -13.04 -13.38
N GLU A 17 -11.45 -11.93 -14.03
CA GLU A 17 -11.69 -11.86 -15.47
C GLU A 17 -10.42 -12.02 -16.30
N ASN A 18 -9.26 -11.71 -15.77
CA ASN A 18 -8.00 -11.92 -16.47
C ASN A 18 -7.08 -12.81 -15.65
N ASP A 19 -6.21 -13.55 -16.33
CA ASP A 19 -5.17 -14.34 -15.66
C ASP A 19 -4.09 -13.43 -15.03
N GLY A 20 -4.19 -12.12 -15.30
CA GLY A 20 -3.35 -11.09 -14.72
C GLY A 20 -3.62 -10.85 -13.24
N SER A 21 -2.66 -10.20 -12.59
CA SER A 21 -2.88 -9.60 -11.27
C SER A 21 -3.47 -8.22 -11.52
N SER A 22 -4.80 -8.08 -11.53
CA SER A 22 -5.44 -6.77 -11.53
C SER A 22 -6.35 -6.64 -10.32
N PHE A 23 -6.46 -5.43 -9.80
CA PHE A 23 -7.07 -5.18 -8.49
C PHE A 23 -7.99 -3.97 -8.54
N LEU A 24 -9.02 -3.96 -7.69
CA LEU A 24 -9.83 -2.78 -7.45
C LEU A 24 -8.97 -1.66 -6.85
N SER A 25 -8.95 -0.51 -7.50
CA SER A 25 -8.16 0.66 -7.12
C SER A 25 -8.96 1.94 -7.20
N LEU A 26 -8.51 2.98 -6.47
CA LEU A 26 -8.90 4.36 -6.72
C LEU A 26 -8.18 4.94 -7.94
N ILE A 27 -8.83 5.87 -8.63
CA ILE A 27 -8.24 6.69 -9.71
C ILE A 27 -8.01 8.11 -9.20
N TRP A 28 -6.75 8.57 -9.24
CA TRP A 28 -6.37 9.94 -8.88
C TRP A 28 -6.08 10.83 -10.08
N LYS A 29 -5.80 10.22 -11.24
CA LYS A 29 -5.29 10.93 -12.41
C LYS A 29 -6.29 11.99 -12.89
N GLY A 30 -5.84 13.25 -12.93
CA GLY A 30 -6.64 14.40 -13.37
C GLY A 30 -7.49 15.05 -12.30
N VAL A 31 -7.44 14.58 -11.04
CA VAL A 31 -8.19 15.17 -9.93
C VAL A 31 -7.31 16.20 -9.20
N GLN A 32 -7.62 17.49 -9.35
CA GLN A 32 -7.04 18.53 -8.51
C GLN A 32 -7.64 18.46 -7.09
N ASN A 33 -6.79 18.45 -6.08
CA ASN A 33 -7.14 18.38 -4.65
C ASN A 33 -8.13 17.26 -4.28
N PRO A 34 -7.70 15.99 -4.32
CA PRO A 34 -8.55 14.82 -4.05
C PRO A 34 -9.20 14.83 -2.66
N ALA A 35 -8.55 15.42 -1.66
CA ALA A 35 -9.07 15.56 -0.30
C ALA A 35 -10.38 16.37 -0.26
N SER A 36 -10.54 17.30 -1.22
CA SER A 36 -11.75 18.11 -1.40
C SER A 36 -12.83 17.42 -2.22
N GLN A 37 -12.50 16.34 -2.94
CA GLN A 37 -13.47 15.65 -3.78
C GLN A 37 -14.39 14.77 -2.92
N PRO A 38 -15.72 14.93 -3.03
CA PRO A 38 -16.66 14.08 -2.30
C PRO A 38 -16.59 12.62 -2.77
N THR A 39 -16.25 12.40 -4.03
CA THR A 39 -16.23 11.09 -4.68
C THR A 39 -14.97 10.93 -5.51
N LEU A 40 -14.40 9.73 -5.50
CA LEU A 40 -13.31 9.33 -6.39
C LEU A 40 -13.76 8.16 -7.28
N TRP A 41 -13.23 8.09 -8.49
CA TRP A 41 -13.51 6.98 -9.39
C TRP A 41 -12.79 5.71 -8.95
N THR A 42 -13.35 4.56 -9.31
CA THR A 42 -12.74 3.26 -9.09
C THR A 42 -12.46 2.55 -10.41
N GLU A 43 -11.39 1.76 -10.45
CA GLU A 43 -11.02 0.95 -11.61
C GLU A 43 -10.44 -0.40 -11.25
N ILE A 44 -10.35 -1.27 -12.26
CA ILE A 44 -9.47 -2.42 -12.26
C ILE A 44 -8.10 -2.00 -12.79
N ALA A 45 -7.10 -2.02 -11.92
CA ALA A 45 -5.75 -1.61 -12.25
C ALA A 45 -4.74 -2.75 -12.02
N VAL A 46 -3.75 -2.84 -12.91
CA VAL A 46 -2.55 -3.66 -12.67
C VAL A 46 -1.75 -3.06 -11.51
N PRO A 47 -1.04 -3.86 -10.71
CA PRO A 47 -0.20 -3.36 -9.63
C PRO A 47 0.87 -2.40 -10.17
N GLY A 48 1.13 -1.33 -9.41
CA GLY A 48 2.07 -0.28 -9.77
C GLY A 48 1.47 0.86 -10.62
N LYS A 49 0.24 0.72 -11.14
CA LYS A 49 -0.45 1.82 -11.82
C LYS A 49 -0.83 2.97 -10.87
N ASN A 50 -1.35 2.61 -9.69
CA ASN A 50 -1.78 3.56 -8.65
C ASN A 50 -0.96 3.35 -7.36
N SER A 51 -1.17 4.20 -6.35
CA SER A 51 -0.50 4.08 -5.06
C SER A 51 -0.86 2.74 -4.40
N ALA A 52 0.08 2.12 -3.68
CA ALA A 52 -0.16 0.81 -3.06
C ALA A 52 -1.37 0.83 -2.10
N VAL A 53 -1.64 1.97 -1.44
CA VAL A 53 -2.78 2.11 -0.52
C VAL A 53 -4.12 2.17 -1.23
N ASP A 54 -4.15 2.56 -2.51
CA ASP A 54 -5.39 2.67 -3.30
C ASP A 54 -6.03 1.32 -3.60
N TYR A 55 -5.25 0.25 -3.43
CA TYR A 55 -5.70 -1.13 -3.57
C TYR A 55 -6.17 -1.73 -2.25
N ILE A 56 -5.95 -1.06 -1.11
CA ILE A 56 -6.19 -1.61 0.22
C ILE A 56 -7.57 -1.22 0.72
N TRP A 57 -8.46 -2.20 0.74
CA TRP A 57 -9.82 -2.05 1.21
C TRP A 57 -10.04 -2.78 2.53
N LYS A 58 -11.16 -2.47 3.18
CA LYS A 58 -11.67 -3.16 4.37
C LYS A 58 -13.14 -3.48 4.17
N ILE A 59 -13.53 -4.71 4.47
CA ILE A 59 -14.94 -5.06 4.63
C ILE A 59 -15.34 -4.71 6.06
N VAL A 60 -16.42 -3.94 6.23
CA VAL A 60 -17.00 -3.62 7.54
C VAL A 60 -18.47 -4.02 7.59
N PRO A 61 -19.03 -4.30 8.78
CA PRO A 61 -20.44 -4.67 8.91
C PRO A 61 -21.35 -3.57 8.33
N GLY A 62 -22.38 -3.98 7.59
CA GLY A 62 -23.42 -3.09 7.08
C GLY A 62 -24.36 -2.60 8.18
N PRO A 63 -25.23 -1.62 7.87
CA PRO A 63 -26.21 -1.09 8.83
C PRO A 63 -27.09 -2.20 9.43
N GLY A 64 -27.31 -2.16 10.75
CA GLY A 64 -28.14 -3.13 11.46
C GLY A 64 -27.48 -4.50 11.71
N SER A 65 -26.26 -4.73 11.21
CA SER A 65 -25.51 -5.96 11.51
C SER A 65 -25.11 -6.03 12.99
N LYS A 66 -25.13 -7.24 13.56
CA LYS A 66 -24.61 -7.52 14.92
C LYS A 66 -23.13 -7.89 14.91
N LYS A 67 -22.53 -8.03 13.73
CA LYS A 67 -21.11 -8.36 13.56
C LYS A 67 -20.24 -7.17 13.93
N LYS A 68 -19.01 -7.43 14.35
CA LYS A 68 -17.98 -6.44 14.68
C LYS A 68 -16.66 -6.78 13.99
N ALA A 69 -15.71 -5.84 14.03
CA ALA A 69 -14.35 -6.08 13.55
C ALA A 69 -13.75 -7.34 14.23
N GLY A 70 -13.11 -8.18 13.44
CA GLY A 70 -12.58 -9.49 13.85
C GLY A 70 -13.55 -10.66 13.68
N ASP A 71 -14.86 -10.43 13.50
CA ASP A 71 -15.80 -11.52 13.20
C ASP A 71 -15.60 -12.02 11.75
N PRO A 72 -15.86 -13.32 11.47
CA PRO A 72 -15.86 -13.84 10.10
C PRO A 72 -16.87 -13.15 9.21
N VAL A 73 -16.45 -12.78 8.00
CA VAL A 73 -17.33 -12.36 6.91
C VAL A 73 -18.00 -13.61 6.32
N SER A 74 -19.33 -13.60 6.26
CA SER A 74 -20.14 -14.75 5.83
C SER A 74 -20.96 -14.41 4.59
N SER A 75 -21.25 -15.43 3.77
CA SER A 75 -22.18 -15.28 2.64
C SER A 75 -23.57 -14.89 3.14
N GLY A 76 -24.21 -13.93 2.47
CA GLY A 76 -25.47 -13.32 2.88
C GLY A 76 -25.33 -12.15 3.87
N ASP A 77 -24.12 -11.81 4.31
CA ASP A 77 -23.92 -10.62 5.13
C ASP A 77 -24.20 -9.35 4.32
N SER A 78 -24.88 -8.39 4.96
CA SER A 78 -24.90 -7.00 4.48
C SER A 78 -23.64 -6.30 4.97
N ILE A 79 -22.84 -5.79 4.04
CA ILE A 79 -21.52 -5.22 4.29
C ILE A 79 -21.40 -3.82 3.69
N ASN A 80 -20.44 -3.06 4.20
CA ASN A 80 -19.88 -1.90 3.52
C ASN A 80 -18.42 -2.19 3.19
N ILE A 81 -17.92 -1.63 2.09
CA ILE A 81 -16.51 -1.75 1.70
C ILE A 81 -15.88 -0.37 1.81
N LYS A 82 -14.80 -0.26 2.58
CA LYS A 82 -14.14 1.01 2.93
C LYS A 82 -12.71 1.06 2.44
N ILE A 83 -12.23 2.26 2.17
CA ILE A 83 -10.81 2.57 1.93
C ILE A 83 -10.43 3.83 2.70
N THR A 84 -9.16 3.93 3.08
CA THR A 84 -8.54 5.18 3.53
C THR A 84 -7.68 5.69 2.40
N ASP A 85 -8.03 6.82 1.83
CA ASP A 85 -7.28 7.41 0.71
C ASP A 85 -5.95 8.04 1.19
N ASP A 86 -5.07 8.46 0.27
CA ASP A 86 -3.79 9.09 0.60
C ASP A 86 -3.92 10.39 1.41
N ALA A 87 -5.10 11.03 1.39
CA ALA A 87 -5.41 12.21 2.19
C ALA A 87 -5.95 11.85 3.59
N GLY A 88 -6.01 10.56 3.94
CA GLY A 88 -6.54 10.05 5.20
C GLY A 88 -8.07 10.03 5.27
N ALA A 89 -8.78 10.36 4.20
CA ALA A 89 -10.23 10.35 4.18
C ALA A 89 -10.76 8.91 4.06
N GLN A 90 -11.73 8.58 4.90
CA GLN A 90 -12.49 7.33 4.78
C GLN A 90 -13.48 7.46 3.63
N ARG A 91 -13.51 6.49 2.74
CA ARG A 91 -14.46 6.42 1.64
C ARG A 91 -15.12 5.05 1.58
N PHE A 92 -16.32 5.01 1.05
CA PHE A 92 -17.13 3.83 0.87
C PHE A 92 -17.27 3.51 -0.61
N LEU A 93 -17.13 2.23 -0.96
CA LEU A 93 -17.49 1.76 -2.28
C LEU A 93 -19.01 1.87 -2.45
N ALA A 94 -19.46 2.76 -3.32
CA ALA A 94 -20.87 3.12 -3.46
C ALA A 94 -21.30 3.26 -4.91
N VAL A 95 -22.56 2.94 -5.19
CA VAL A 95 -23.18 3.18 -6.49
C VAL A 95 -23.33 4.69 -6.73
N ASN A 96 -22.97 5.15 -7.92
CA ASN A 96 -23.03 6.55 -8.29
C ASN A 96 -24.47 7.09 -8.17
N LYS A 97 -24.68 8.10 -7.34
CA LYS A 97 -26.00 8.68 -7.05
C LYS A 97 -26.71 9.36 -8.23
N VAL A 98 -25.98 9.66 -9.32
CA VAL A 98 -26.51 10.40 -10.46
C VAL A 98 -27.13 9.47 -11.50
N ASP A 99 -26.36 8.49 -11.98
CA ASP A 99 -26.77 7.59 -13.05
C ASP A 99 -26.94 6.13 -12.62
N HIS A 100 -26.52 5.81 -11.40
CA HIS A 100 -26.38 4.47 -10.84
C HIS A 100 -25.50 3.52 -11.66
N LYS A 101 -24.86 3.95 -12.74
CA LYS A 101 -24.14 3.07 -13.68
C LYS A 101 -22.77 2.69 -13.15
N TYR A 102 -22.13 3.59 -12.42
CA TYR A 102 -20.76 3.40 -11.96
C TYR A 102 -20.65 3.20 -10.47
N VAL A 103 -19.51 2.67 -10.04
CA VAL A 103 -19.13 2.57 -8.65
C VAL A 103 -17.99 3.53 -8.36
N MET A 104 -18.14 4.26 -7.26
CA MET A 104 -17.22 5.29 -6.81
C MET A 104 -16.82 5.04 -5.36
N ALA A 105 -15.72 5.65 -4.94
CA ALA A 105 -15.37 5.76 -3.53
C ALA A 105 -15.91 7.09 -2.99
N ASP A 106 -17.03 7.04 -2.28
CA ASP A 106 -17.75 8.19 -1.75
C ASP A 106 -17.36 8.44 -0.28
N LYS A 107 -16.96 9.68 0.04
CA LYS A 107 -16.60 10.10 1.41
C LYS A 107 -17.82 10.17 2.32
N ASP A 108 -18.97 10.53 1.76
CA ASP A 108 -20.24 10.61 2.45
C ASP A 108 -21.35 10.23 1.48
N PRO A 109 -21.66 8.92 1.34
CA PRO A 109 -22.68 8.48 0.40
C PRO A 109 -24.06 9.08 0.70
N GLY A 110 -24.26 9.73 1.86
CA GLY A 110 -25.49 10.39 2.31
C GLY A 110 -26.63 9.41 2.62
N ASN A 111 -26.75 8.36 1.81
CA ASN A 111 -27.60 7.22 1.98
C ASN A 111 -26.73 5.95 1.98
N LEU A 112 -26.59 5.32 3.14
CA LEU A 112 -25.80 4.10 3.29
C LEU A 112 -26.31 2.95 2.40
N THR A 113 -27.54 3.01 1.87
CA THR A 113 -28.04 2.00 0.93
C THR A 113 -27.26 1.97 -0.38
N LEU A 114 -26.69 3.10 -0.83
CA LEU A 114 -25.83 3.15 -2.02
C LEU A 114 -24.49 2.44 -1.79
N ALA A 115 -24.04 2.36 -0.54
CA ALA A 115 -22.77 1.76 -0.12
C ALA A 115 -22.92 0.37 0.51
N THR A 116 -24.15 -0.10 0.72
CA THR A 116 -24.42 -1.41 1.33
C THR A 116 -24.52 -2.48 0.25
N TRP A 117 -23.72 -3.53 0.42
CA TRP A 117 -23.64 -4.66 -0.49
C TRP A 117 -24.03 -5.94 0.24
N LEU A 118 -24.82 -6.79 -0.40
CA LEU A 118 -24.98 -8.18 -0.02
C LEU A 118 -23.82 -8.97 -0.65
N ILE A 119 -23.09 -9.73 0.15
CA ILE A 119 -21.97 -10.55 -0.31
C ILE A 119 -22.41 -12.00 -0.55
N GLY A 120 -22.13 -12.55 -1.73
CA GLY A 120 -22.27 -13.97 -2.02
C GLY A 120 -20.89 -14.62 -2.14
N VAL A 121 -20.73 -15.86 -1.67
CA VAL A 121 -19.44 -16.59 -1.73
C VAL A 121 -19.61 -17.94 -2.43
N VAL A 122 -18.81 -18.25 -3.45
CA VAL A 122 -18.76 -19.54 -4.14
C VAL A 122 -17.36 -20.14 -4.16
N THR A 123 -17.28 -21.47 -4.25
CA THR A 123 -16.01 -22.22 -4.28
C THR A 123 -15.31 -22.21 -5.64
N LYS A 124 -16.07 -22.03 -6.73
CA LYS A 124 -15.57 -22.08 -8.10
C LYS A 124 -16.33 -21.13 -9.00
N ILE A 125 -15.62 -20.67 -10.03
CA ILE A 125 -16.15 -19.86 -11.11
C ILE A 125 -15.86 -20.55 -12.44
N LYS A 126 -16.69 -20.26 -13.43
CA LYS A 126 -16.54 -20.71 -14.81
C LYS A 126 -16.43 -19.50 -15.71
N ARG A 127 -15.41 -19.52 -16.56
CA ARG A 127 -15.24 -18.55 -17.64
C ARG A 127 -16.03 -19.04 -18.86
N ASN A 128 -16.90 -18.21 -19.39
CA ASN A 128 -17.67 -18.50 -20.59
C ASN A 128 -16.91 -18.05 -21.85
N PRO A 129 -17.28 -18.58 -23.04
CA PRO A 129 -16.62 -18.24 -24.30
C PRO A 129 -16.66 -16.75 -24.66
N ASP A 130 -17.65 -16.01 -24.15
CA ASP A 130 -17.80 -14.56 -24.34
C ASP A 130 -16.93 -13.72 -23.39
N GLY A 131 -16.10 -14.37 -22.55
CA GLY A 131 -15.24 -13.72 -21.56
C GLY A 131 -15.89 -13.54 -20.20
N SER A 132 -17.21 -13.72 -20.08
CA SER A 132 -17.93 -13.57 -18.81
C SER A 132 -17.56 -14.64 -17.78
N VAL A 133 -17.78 -14.33 -16.51
CA VAL A 133 -17.47 -15.23 -15.38
C VAL A 133 -18.73 -15.50 -14.57
N THR A 134 -19.14 -16.76 -14.49
CA THR A 134 -20.30 -17.22 -13.71
C THR A 134 -19.90 -18.05 -12.51
N ALA A 135 -20.77 -18.15 -11.50
CA ALA A 135 -20.62 -19.15 -10.45
C ALA A 135 -20.69 -20.57 -11.05
N ASP A 136 -19.81 -21.45 -10.58
CA ASP A 136 -19.77 -22.87 -10.97
C ASP A 136 -19.62 -23.81 -9.76
N GLY A 137 -19.32 -23.25 -8.58
CA GLY A 137 -19.11 -24.01 -7.36
C GLY A 137 -20.24 -23.90 -6.34
N GLU A 138 -20.11 -24.66 -5.27
CA GLU A 138 -20.99 -24.61 -4.11
C GLU A 138 -20.89 -23.27 -3.38
N LEU A 139 -22.00 -22.84 -2.79
CA LEU A 139 -22.04 -21.71 -1.87
C LEU A 139 -21.25 -22.03 -0.61
N LYS A 140 -20.38 -21.11 -0.17
CA LYS A 140 -19.69 -21.22 1.12
C LYS A 140 -20.40 -20.36 2.15
N SER A 141 -20.42 -20.83 3.41
CA SER A 141 -20.92 -20.04 4.53
C SER A 141 -19.93 -18.93 4.92
N THR A 142 -18.64 -19.22 4.93
CA THR A 142 -17.57 -18.29 5.32
C THR A 142 -16.65 -17.97 4.15
N PHE A 143 -16.14 -16.76 4.18
CA PHE A 143 -15.19 -16.27 3.20
C PHE A 143 -13.74 -16.56 3.61
N GLU A 144 -12.92 -17.08 2.70
CA GLU A 144 -11.49 -17.36 2.91
C GLU A 144 -10.62 -16.59 1.91
N TYR A 145 -9.39 -16.30 2.30
CA TYR A 145 -8.36 -15.71 1.44
C TYR A 145 -7.85 -16.72 0.40
N GLY A 146 -7.47 -16.20 -0.78
CA GLY A 146 -6.83 -16.98 -1.84
C GLY A 146 -7.81 -17.78 -2.70
N ASP A 147 -7.27 -18.59 -3.60
CA ASP A 147 -8.06 -19.32 -4.60
C ASP A 147 -9.06 -20.30 -3.96
N GLY A 148 -10.21 -20.50 -4.61
CA GLY A 148 -11.28 -21.37 -4.09
C GLY A 148 -12.31 -20.66 -3.19
N SER A 149 -12.21 -19.34 -3.05
CA SER A 149 -13.30 -18.50 -2.54
C SER A 149 -13.44 -17.25 -3.42
N TYR A 150 -14.62 -17.12 -4.01
CA TYR A 150 -14.94 -16.12 -5.01
C TYR A 150 -16.16 -15.35 -4.54
N ILE A 151 -16.14 -14.02 -4.59
CA ILE A 151 -17.25 -13.21 -4.07
C ILE A 151 -17.99 -12.38 -5.11
N SER A 152 -19.31 -12.36 -5.00
CA SER A 152 -20.19 -11.44 -5.71
C SER A 152 -20.65 -10.33 -4.76
N LEU A 153 -20.89 -9.13 -5.32
CA LEU A 153 -21.37 -7.98 -4.59
C LEU A 153 -22.66 -7.47 -5.23
N THR A 154 -23.73 -7.44 -4.45
CA THR A 154 -25.06 -7.09 -4.91
C THR A 154 -25.61 -5.92 -4.09
N ASN A 155 -25.93 -4.80 -4.73
CA ASN A 155 -26.68 -3.73 -4.09
C ASN A 155 -28.18 -4.05 -4.16
N THR A 156 -28.73 -4.55 -3.05
CA THR A 156 -30.14 -4.98 -2.98
C THR A 156 -31.13 -3.81 -3.01
N SER A 157 -30.72 -2.63 -2.53
CA SER A 157 -31.58 -1.45 -2.50
C SER A 157 -31.87 -0.91 -3.91
N LEU A 158 -30.91 -1.05 -4.82
CA LEU A 158 -31.06 -0.66 -6.22
C LEU A 158 -31.32 -1.85 -7.16
N SER A 159 -31.35 -3.08 -6.63
CA SER A 159 -31.45 -4.31 -7.41
C SER A 159 -30.38 -4.41 -8.51
N ARG A 160 -29.12 -4.18 -8.11
CA ARG A 160 -27.97 -4.08 -9.02
C ARG A 160 -26.80 -4.96 -8.60
N ASN A 161 -26.10 -5.54 -9.56
CA ASN A 161 -24.84 -6.28 -9.35
C ASN A 161 -23.64 -5.40 -9.71
N LEU A 162 -22.54 -5.58 -8.99
CA LEU A 162 -21.25 -4.98 -9.33
C LEU A 162 -20.65 -5.68 -10.56
N TYR A 163 -20.15 -4.91 -11.52
CA TYR A 163 -19.44 -5.45 -12.68
C TYR A 163 -18.27 -4.56 -13.16
N VAL A 164 -17.37 -5.08 -13.99
CA VAL A 164 -16.33 -4.30 -14.68
C VAL A 164 -16.89 -3.78 -15.99
N ALA A 165 -16.94 -2.47 -16.15
CA ALA A 165 -17.48 -1.82 -17.34
C ALA A 165 -16.46 -1.80 -18.47
N HIS A 166 -16.65 -2.67 -19.47
CA HIS A 166 -15.91 -2.62 -20.74
C HIS A 166 -16.74 -1.89 -21.79
N GLU A 167 -16.84 -0.57 -21.67
CA GLU A 167 -17.55 0.23 -22.67
C GLU A 167 -16.64 0.55 -23.87
N ALA A 168 -17.03 0.08 -25.05
CA ALA A 168 -16.33 0.41 -26.30
C ALA A 168 -16.36 1.94 -26.51
N GLY A 169 -15.18 2.55 -26.61
CA GLY A 169 -15.03 3.99 -26.85
C GLY A 169 -14.70 4.83 -25.62
N GLN A 170 -14.53 4.24 -24.43
CA GLN A 170 -13.99 4.99 -23.30
C GLN A 170 -12.51 5.33 -23.51
N THR A 171 -12.14 6.56 -23.14
CA THR A 171 -10.76 7.06 -23.22
C THR A 171 -9.91 6.47 -22.09
N GLU A 172 -8.59 6.42 -22.28
CA GLU A 172 -7.59 6.04 -21.26
C GLU A 172 -7.47 7.18 -20.22
N PRO A 173 -8.46 7.32 -19.32
CA PRO A 173 -8.29 6.75 -17.98
C PRO A 173 -9.47 5.92 -17.45
N PHE A 174 -10.58 5.82 -18.18
CA PHE A 174 -11.85 5.25 -17.69
C PHE A 174 -12.15 3.84 -18.19
N LYS A 175 -11.36 3.35 -19.14
CA LYS A 175 -11.55 2.05 -19.81
C LYS A 175 -11.78 0.83 -18.90
N ASN A 176 -11.29 0.85 -17.66
CA ASN A 176 -11.39 -0.26 -16.71
C ASN A 176 -12.24 0.08 -15.49
N MET A 177 -13.19 1.01 -15.62
CA MET A 177 -14.05 1.42 -14.52
C MET A 177 -14.93 0.28 -14.00
N VAL A 178 -15.30 0.39 -12.73
CA VAL A 178 -16.27 -0.53 -12.12
C VAL A 178 -17.68 0.06 -12.25
N GLY A 179 -18.56 -0.73 -12.83
CA GLY A 179 -19.97 -0.43 -13.06
C GLY A 179 -20.91 -1.19 -12.13
N THR A 180 -22.21 -0.90 -12.27
CA THR A 180 -23.27 -1.80 -11.81
C THR A 180 -24.34 -2.04 -12.89
N GLU A 181 -24.99 -3.18 -12.84
CA GLU A 181 -26.03 -3.59 -13.80
C GLU A 181 -27.32 -4.02 -13.08
N PRO A 182 -28.53 -3.72 -13.61
CA PRO A 182 -29.78 -4.21 -13.03
C PRO A 182 -29.90 -5.74 -13.09
N PHE A 183 -30.54 -6.38 -12.12
CA PHE A 183 -30.77 -7.84 -12.13
C PHE A 183 -31.50 -8.34 -13.37
N THR A 184 -32.37 -7.52 -13.96
CA THR A 184 -33.14 -7.87 -15.16
C THR A 184 -32.33 -7.85 -16.44
N GLN A 185 -31.17 -7.19 -16.42
CA GLN A 185 -30.26 -7.05 -17.55
C GLN A 185 -28.95 -7.79 -17.34
N ALA A 186 -28.74 -8.38 -16.15
CA ALA A 186 -27.54 -9.09 -15.80
C ALA A 186 -27.33 -10.22 -16.80
N THR A 187 -26.46 -9.96 -17.76
CA THR A 187 -25.73 -10.96 -18.52
C THR A 187 -24.95 -11.80 -17.50
N PRO A 188 -24.43 -12.98 -17.88
CA PRO A 188 -23.66 -13.84 -16.97
C PRO A 188 -22.41 -13.20 -16.32
N ILE A 189 -22.20 -11.89 -16.42
CA ILE A 189 -21.00 -11.16 -16.00
C ILE A 189 -21.13 -10.61 -14.57
N THR A 190 -21.48 -11.47 -13.61
CA THR A 190 -21.27 -11.12 -12.20
C THR A 190 -19.82 -11.39 -11.88
N PHE A 191 -18.99 -10.35 -11.79
CA PHE A 191 -17.58 -10.53 -11.49
C PHE A 191 -17.40 -11.07 -10.08
N TRP A 192 -16.63 -12.14 -10.01
CA TRP A 192 -16.23 -12.71 -8.75
C TRP A 192 -14.84 -12.22 -8.40
N TRP A 193 -14.70 -11.65 -7.21
CA TRP A 193 -13.41 -11.23 -6.73
C TRP A 193 -12.76 -12.37 -5.97
N ASN A 194 -11.47 -12.58 -6.22
CA ASN A 194 -10.65 -13.29 -5.28
C ASN A 194 -10.09 -12.28 -4.28
N ILE A 195 -10.06 -12.62 -2.99
CA ILE A 195 -9.51 -11.73 -1.98
C ILE A 195 -8.16 -12.26 -1.54
N ALA A 196 -7.13 -11.44 -1.73
CA ALA A 196 -5.81 -11.69 -1.21
C ALA A 196 -5.59 -10.88 0.07
N LYS A 197 -4.81 -11.43 0.99
CA LYS A 197 -4.31 -10.67 2.13
C LYS A 197 -3.51 -9.50 1.58
N SER A 198 -3.86 -8.30 2.03
CA SER A 198 -2.93 -7.19 1.87
C SER A 198 -1.72 -7.54 2.72
N VAL A 199 -0.59 -7.86 2.08
CA VAL A 199 0.73 -7.75 2.72
C VAL A 199 0.97 -6.26 2.91
N SER A 200 0.28 -5.70 3.89
CA SER A 200 0.73 -4.46 4.52
C SER A 200 2.16 -4.76 4.95
N ALA A 201 3.10 -3.93 4.54
CA ALA A 201 4.54 -4.10 4.71
C ALA A 201 5.02 -4.07 6.18
N GLY A 202 4.21 -4.57 7.13
CA GLY A 202 4.46 -4.45 8.57
C GLY A 202 3.78 -5.48 9.46
N SER A 203 3.31 -6.63 8.96
CA SER A 203 2.84 -7.72 9.85
C SER A 203 3.63 -9.00 9.60
N GLY A 204 4.77 -9.11 10.30
CA GLY A 204 5.51 -10.36 10.42
C GLY A 204 4.63 -11.38 11.11
N GLY A 205 4.26 -12.44 10.37
CA GLY A 205 3.54 -13.58 10.91
C GLY A 205 4.35 -14.22 12.04
N GLY A 206 3.78 -14.23 13.24
CA GLY A 206 4.30 -15.02 14.35
C GLY A 206 4.14 -16.50 14.04
N THR A 207 5.25 -17.19 13.83
CA THR A 207 5.28 -18.65 13.91
C THR A 207 5.36 -19.05 15.38
N THR A 208 4.46 -19.95 15.77
CA THR A 208 4.42 -20.60 17.08
C THR A 208 5.70 -21.42 17.27
N GLY A 209 6.67 -20.84 17.98
CA GLY A 209 7.86 -21.53 18.49
C GLY A 209 7.65 -21.98 19.93
N GLY A 210 7.72 -23.28 20.16
CA GLY A 210 7.41 -23.96 21.41
C GLY A 210 8.23 -23.50 22.62
N GLY A 211 7.62 -23.72 23.79
CA GLY A 211 8.18 -23.35 25.08
C GLY A 211 9.51 -24.02 25.40
N THR A 212 10.31 -23.30 26.17
CA THR A 212 11.26 -23.90 27.10
C THR A 212 11.07 -23.25 28.47
N THR A 213 10.98 -24.11 29.47
CA THR A 213 10.74 -23.82 30.87
C THR A 213 11.92 -23.05 31.46
N GLY A 214 11.69 -21.79 31.85
CA GLY A 214 12.65 -21.01 32.65
C GLY A 214 12.61 -21.42 34.11
N GLY A 215 13.68 -22.08 34.57
CA GLY A 215 13.98 -22.25 35.99
C GLY A 215 14.35 -20.91 36.64
N GLY A 216 13.80 -20.66 37.82
CA GLY A 216 13.97 -19.41 38.55
C GLY A 216 15.34 -19.23 39.17
N THR A 217 15.63 -17.99 39.55
CA THR A 217 16.42 -17.67 40.74
C THR A 217 15.89 -16.38 41.37
N THR A 218 15.83 -16.42 42.70
CA THR A 218 15.36 -15.39 43.63
C THR A 218 16.57 -14.67 44.22
N GLY A 219 16.44 -13.38 44.48
CA GLY A 219 17.34 -12.58 45.32
C GLY A 219 17.64 -11.24 44.65
N GLY A 220 17.63 -10.09 45.31
CA GLY A 220 17.49 -9.69 46.70
C GLY A 220 17.70 -8.16 46.66
N GLY A 221 16.94 -7.41 47.46
CA GLY A 221 16.87 -5.95 47.34
C GLY A 221 18.09 -5.19 47.85
N THR A 222 18.10 -3.88 47.57
CA THR A 222 18.57 -2.81 48.48
C THR A 222 17.96 -1.46 48.08
N THR A 223 17.67 -0.65 49.09
CA THR A 223 17.06 0.68 49.06
C THR A 223 18.14 1.77 49.21
N GLY A 224 17.92 2.95 48.62
CA GLY A 224 18.63 4.23 48.89
C GLY A 224 19.32 4.78 47.64
N GLY A 225 19.37 6.08 47.32
CA GLY A 225 18.96 7.36 47.92
C GLY A 225 19.19 8.46 46.83
N GLY A 226 18.84 9.72 47.10
CA GLY A 226 18.66 10.83 46.12
C GLY A 226 19.84 11.19 45.19
N THR A 227 19.66 12.00 44.14
CA THR A 227 19.41 13.47 44.11
C THR A 227 18.97 13.89 42.68
N PRO A 228 18.35 15.07 42.44
CA PRO A 228 17.68 15.41 41.18
C PRO A 228 18.56 16.24 40.22
N GLY A 229 18.39 16.02 38.92
CA GLY A 229 18.93 16.92 37.90
C GLY A 229 18.89 16.36 36.49
N GLY A 230 18.46 17.19 35.54
CA GLY A 230 18.77 17.06 34.11
C GLY A 230 17.66 16.41 33.29
N GLY A 231 17.03 17.22 32.45
CA GLY A 231 15.98 16.76 31.54
C GLY A 231 16.48 15.76 30.49
N THR A 232 15.53 15.02 29.92
CA THR A 232 15.73 14.23 28.70
C THR A 232 14.44 14.30 27.88
N THR A 233 14.48 14.92 26.70
CA THR A 233 14.68 14.26 25.40
C THR A 233 13.63 13.19 25.11
N GLY A 234 12.78 13.46 24.12
CA GLY A 234 11.76 12.55 23.63
C GLY A 234 12.37 11.21 23.20
N GLY A 235 11.93 10.15 23.87
CA GLY A 235 12.16 8.78 23.45
C GLY A 235 11.32 8.46 22.22
N GLY A 236 11.89 8.69 21.04
CA GLY A 236 11.42 8.09 19.79
C GLY A 236 11.96 6.68 19.68
N ASN A 237 11.06 5.71 19.73
CA ASN A 237 11.27 4.28 19.51
C ASN A 237 12.08 4.00 18.22
N PRO A 238 13.18 3.24 18.23
CA PRO A 238 13.86 2.80 17.02
C PRO A 238 13.28 1.44 16.58
N GLY A 239 12.72 1.40 15.38
CA GLY A 239 12.28 0.14 14.77
C GLY A 239 10.76 0.06 14.63
N GLY A 240 10.29 0.45 13.46
CA GLY A 240 8.90 0.33 13.05
C GLY A 240 8.74 1.15 11.78
N GLY A 241 8.83 0.49 10.63
CA GLY A 241 8.68 1.11 9.32
C GLY A 241 7.41 1.96 9.29
N THR A 242 7.60 3.27 9.33
CA THR A 242 6.54 4.23 9.09
C THR A 242 6.18 4.14 7.62
N THR A 243 4.90 3.82 7.37
CA THR A 243 4.13 4.08 6.15
C THR A 243 4.80 5.12 5.25
N GLY A 244 5.45 4.62 4.19
CA GLY A 244 6.40 5.37 3.37
C GLY A 244 5.74 6.43 2.49
N GLY A 245 5.58 7.63 3.05
CA GLY A 245 5.69 8.85 2.26
C GLY A 245 7.12 8.96 1.69
N GLU A 246 7.27 9.73 0.61
CA GLU A 246 8.60 10.06 0.07
C GLU A 246 9.43 10.72 1.17
N GLY A 247 10.58 10.11 1.51
CA GLY A 247 11.51 10.67 2.48
C GLY A 247 12.36 11.78 1.85
N ASP A 248 12.88 12.68 2.69
CA ASP A 248 13.71 13.83 2.33
C ASP A 248 15.23 13.51 2.33
N GLY A 249 15.60 12.24 2.15
CA GLY A 249 16.99 11.78 2.10
C GLY A 249 17.59 11.37 3.44
N TRP A 250 16.79 11.24 4.50
CA TRP A 250 17.19 10.64 5.77
C TRP A 250 16.92 9.13 5.82
N PHE A 251 17.90 8.38 6.31
CA PHE A 251 17.85 6.92 6.46
C PHE A 251 18.27 6.49 7.87
N ASN A 252 17.57 5.50 8.43
CA ASN A 252 17.94 4.86 9.69
C ASN A 252 18.48 3.46 9.41
N LEU A 253 19.76 3.27 9.71
CA LEU A 253 20.49 2.01 9.60
C LEU A 253 20.77 1.46 11.02
N PRO A 254 21.02 0.15 11.17
CA PRO A 254 21.60 -0.37 12.40
C PRO A 254 22.93 0.35 12.74
N PRO A 255 23.19 0.67 14.02
CA PRO A 255 24.46 1.31 14.41
C PRO A 255 25.69 0.43 14.12
N HIS A 256 26.81 1.08 13.82
CA HIS A 256 28.14 0.49 13.67
C HIS A 256 28.26 -0.64 12.63
N ILE A 257 27.42 -0.62 11.60
CA ILE A 257 27.57 -1.50 10.43
C ILE A 257 28.25 -0.77 9.28
N LYS A 258 28.88 -1.57 8.40
CA LYS A 258 29.28 -1.11 7.07
C LYS A 258 28.09 -1.12 6.12
N PHE A 259 28.01 -0.10 5.29
CA PHE A 259 27.02 0.01 4.21
C PHE A 259 27.68 0.58 2.96
N GLY A 260 27.14 0.19 1.79
CA GLY A 260 27.58 0.70 0.50
C GLY A 260 26.75 1.91 0.10
N VAL A 261 27.37 2.87 -0.56
CA VAL A 261 26.69 3.97 -1.26
C VAL A 261 27.15 3.97 -2.70
N THR A 262 26.23 3.76 -3.63
CA THR A 262 26.46 3.82 -5.08
C THR A 262 25.65 4.95 -5.67
N THR A 263 26.26 5.76 -6.52
CA THR A 263 25.61 6.92 -7.15
C THR A 263 25.60 6.77 -8.67
N LEU A 264 24.44 6.96 -9.29
CA LEU A 264 24.25 7.05 -10.74
C LEU A 264 23.75 8.46 -11.08
N VAL A 265 24.18 9.01 -12.20
CA VAL A 265 23.77 10.35 -12.66
C VAL A 265 23.18 10.29 -14.05
N ASN A 266 22.01 10.91 -14.21
CA ASN A 266 21.28 11.09 -15.46
C ASN A 266 20.86 12.56 -15.65
N SER A 267 21.83 13.49 -15.59
CA SER A 267 21.62 14.91 -15.82
C SER A 267 22.74 15.52 -16.65
N SER A 268 22.38 16.55 -17.42
CA SER A 268 23.32 17.44 -18.11
C SER A 268 23.99 18.44 -17.17
N ALA A 269 23.37 18.71 -16.01
CA ALA A 269 23.97 19.51 -14.95
C ALA A 269 24.88 18.64 -14.07
N GLU A 270 25.98 19.22 -13.59
CA GLU A 270 26.87 18.54 -12.67
C GLU A 270 26.17 18.35 -11.32
N GLN A 271 26.04 17.08 -10.92
CA GLN A 271 25.46 16.67 -9.66
C GLN A 271 26.56 16.49 -8.62
N THR A 272 26.31 16.96 -7.40
CA THR A 272 27.17 16.73 -6.23
C THR A 272 26.33 16.07 -5.14
N VAL A 273 26.66 14.82 -4.81
CA VAL A 273 25.99 14.03 -3.78
C VAL A 273 26.86 13.99 -2.53
N TYR A 274 26.31 14.42 -1.41
CA TYR A 274 26.94 14.39 -0.10
C TYR A 274 26.28 13.35 0.79
N VAL A 275 27.09 12.57 1.50
CA VAL A 275 26.61 11.60 2.50
C VAL A 275 27.11 12.01 3.87
N PHE A 276 26.19 12.30 4.78
CA PHE A 276 26.48 12.63 6.17
C PHE A 276 26.08 11.46 7.08
N VAL A 277 26.83 11.28 8.16
CA VAL A 277 26.58 10.26 9.18
C VAL A 277 26.53 10.96 10.54
N ASN A 278 25.65 10.52 11.44
CA ASN A 278 25.44 11.06 12.79
C ASN A 278 24.94 12.52 12.84
N GLY A 279 24.44 13.08 11.74
CA GLY A 279 24.09 14.50 11.67
C GLY A 279 25.30 15.44 11.74
N GLU A 280 26.49 14.94 11.41
CA GLU A 280 27.69 15.76 11.29
C GLU A 280 27.56 16.79 10.16
N THR A 281 28.26 17.92 10.28
CA THR A 281 28.27 18.99 9.26
C THR A 281 29.28 18.75 8.14
N THR A 282 30.14 17.75 8.28
CA THR A 282 31.14 17.37 7.29
C THR A 282 30.71 16.07 6.62
N PRO A 283 30.63 16.01 5.27
CA PRO A 283 30.24 14.79 4.59
C PRO A 283 31.29 13.71 4.78
N LYS A 284 30.85 12.47 5.03
CA LYS A 284 31.70 11.27 5.07
C LYS A 284 32.06 10.79 3.67
N ALA A 285 31.22 11.07 2.68
CA ALA A 285 31.51 10.84 1.27
C ALA A 285 30.93 11.97 0.41
N THR A 286 31.63 12.26 -0.68
CA THR A 286 31.17 13.16 -1.73
C THR A 286 31.35 12.49 -3.08
N PHE A 287 30.30 12.45 -3.89
CA PHE A 287 30.31 12.00 -5.28
C PHE A 287 30.01 13.19 -6.17
N LYS A 288 30.71 13.32 -7.29
CA LYS A 288 30.55 14.48 -8.17
C LYS A 288 30.67 14.07 -9.64
N GLY A 289 29.71 14.47 -10.47
CA GLY A 289 29.76 14.16 -11.89
C GLY A 289 28.52 14.55 -12.70
N VAL A 290 28.62 14.34 -14.00
CA VAL A 290 27.59 14.60 -15.02
C VAL A 290 27.50 13.41 -15.98
N GLY A 291 26.32 13.10 -16.50
CA GLY A 291 26.08 12.01 -17.46
C GLY A 291 24.59 11.88 -17.82
N LEU A 292 24.27 11.41 -19.04
CA LEU A 292 22.89 11.31 -19.56
C LEU A 292 22.37 9.87 -19.70
N GLU A 293 23.15 8.90 -19.19
CA GLU A 293 22.88 7.47 -19.37
C GLU A 293 23.33 6.71 -18.11
N ASP A 294 22.72 7.02 -16.97
CA ASP A 294 22.97 6.37 -15.67
C ASP A 294 24.47 6.23 -15.33
N LYS A 295 25.23 7.30 -15.50
CA LYS A 295 26.67 7.26 -15.31
C LYS A 295 26.99 6.91 -13.86
N ASN A 296 27.66 5.79 -13.67
CA ASN A 296 28.07 5.32 -12.35
C ASN A 296 29.26 6.15 -11.82
N LEU A 297 29.05 6.82 -10.67
CA LEU A 297 30.06 7.60 -9.95
C LEU A 297 30.83 6.78 -8.90
N GLN A 298 30.83 5.46 -9.06
CA GLN A 298 31.42 4.45 -8.18
C GLN A 298 30.64 4.18 -6.89
N THR A 299 31.16 3.25 -6.10
CA THR A 299 30.64 2.86 -4.80
C THR A 299 31.66 3.19 -3.71
N GLN A 300 31.21 3.73 -2.58
CA GLN A 300 32.02 3.83 -1.36
C GLN A 300 31.40 3.03 -0.22
N ILE A 301 32.26 2.47 0.64
CA ILE A 301 31.84 1.76 1.85
C ILE A 301 32.05 2.67 3.05
N LEU A 302 30.97 2.90 3.79
CA LEU A 302 30.94 3.80 4.95
C LEU A 302 30.55 3.05 6.22
N ASP A 303 30.85 3.67 7.36
CA ASP A 303 30.35 3.24 8.67
C ASP A 303 29.11 4.05 9.05
N SER A 304 28.07 3.37 9.49
CA SER A 304 26.80 4.00 9.87
C SER A 304 26.84 4.75 11.20
N GLY A 305 27.89 4.62 12.01
CA GLY A 305 27.98 5.29 13.30
C GLY A 305 26.80 4.95 14.21
N ASN A 306 26.02 5.94 14.61
CA ASN A 306 24.80 5.76 15.41
C ASN A 306 23.56 5.34 14.60
N GLY A 307 23.72 5.11 13.30
CA GLY A 307 22.65 4.66 12.40
C GLY A 307 21.95 5.77 11.63
N LYS A 308 22.21 7.05 11.91
CA LYS A 308 21.58 8.16 11.16
C LYS A 308 22.42 8.57 9.96
N VAL A 309 21.87 8.36 8.77
CA VAL A 309 22.50 8.73 7.49
C VAL A 309 21.63 9.75 6.77
N GLN A 310 22.24 10.82 6.25
CA GLN A 310 21.58 11.80 5.40
C GLN A 310 22.28 11.87 4.05
N VAL A 311 21.50 11.91 2.98
CA VAL A 311 21.98 12.16 1.63
C VAL A 311 21.42 13.50 1.15
N ILE A 312 22.30 14.36 0.66
CA ILE A 312 21.93 15.65 0.06
C ILE A 312 22.48 15.65 -1.37
N VAL A 313 21.66 16.10 -2.32
CA VAL A 313 22.07 16.30 -3.71
C VAL A 313 22.00 17.79 -4.03
N GLU A 314 23.05 18.29 -4.68
CA GLU A 314 23.11 19.65 -5.21
C GLU A 314 23.46 19.63 -6.70
N ALA A 315 22.83 20.53 -7.44
CA ALA A 315 23.10 20.79 -8.85
C ALA A 315 23.05 22.30 -9.08
N ASN A 316 23.94 22.82 -9.92
CA ASN A 316 24.02 24.26 -10.23
C ASN A 316 24.07 25.18 -8.98
N GLY A 317 24.73 24.70 -7.91
CA GLY A 317 24.86 25.43 -6.64
C GLY A 317 23.56 25.53 -5.81
N LYS A 318 22.54 24.72 -6.12
CA LYS A 318 21.27 24.63 -5.38
C LYS A 318 21.01 23.20 -4.96
N LYS A 319 20.28 23.03 -3.85
CA LYS A 319 19.77 21.71 -3.44
C LYS A 319 18.70 21.22 -4.42
N SER A 320 18.85 19.98 -4.86
CA SER A 320 17.86 19.27 -5.66
C SER A 320 16.65 18.90 -4.80
N LYS A 321 15.47 18.74 -5.41
CA LYS A 321 14.35 18.06 -4.74
C LYS A 321 14.71 16.58 -4.61
N LEU A 322 14.22 15.91 -3.57
CA LEU A 322 14.55 14.52 -3.27
C LEU A 322 13.27 13.72 -3.04
N GLY A 323 13.26 12.48 -3.51
CA GLY A 323 12.34 11.43 -3.08
C GLY A 323 13.15 10.22 -2.64
N SER A 324 12.80 9.62 -1.50
CA SER A 324 13.52 8.45 -0.99
C SER A 324 12.63 7.40 -0.32
N ARG A 325 13.12 6.16 -0.25
CA ARG A 325 12.44 5.01 0.34
C ARG A 325 13.43 3.98 0.88
N GLN A 326 13.07 3.29 1.96
CA GLN A 326 13.76 2.08 2.42
C GLN A 326 12.96 0.84 2.03
N VAL A 327 13.66 -0.18 1.52
CA VAL A 327 13.08 -1.50 1.17
C VAL A 327 14.01 -2.62 1.64
N ASP A 328 13.48 -3.81 1.81
CA ASP A 328 14.26 -5.00 2.16
C ASP A 328 13.85 -6.21 1.31
N ILE A 329 14.77 -7.16 1.21
CA ILE A 329 14.55 -8.48 0.65
C ILE A 329 14.67 -9.48 1.80
N PHE A 330 13.53 -10.07 2.17
CA PHE A 330 13.40 -11.10 3.22
C PHE A 330 13.96 -10.68 4.60
N GLN A 331 14.02 -9.38 4.90
CA GLN A 331 14.63 -8.83 6.11
C GLN A 331 16.09 -9.28 6.31
N LYS A 332 16.82 -9.41 5.20
CA LYS A 332 18.22 -9.86 5.19
C LYS A 332 19.12 -8.97 4.36
N ALA A 333 18.63 -8.49 3.22
CA ALA A 333 19.31 -7.48 2.42
C ALA A 333 18.45 -6.23 2.39
N TYR A 334 19.02 -5.10 2.77
CA TYR A 334 18.32 -3.83 2.93
C TYR A 334 18.86 -2.80 1.96
N PHE A 335 17.97 -1.95 1.48
CA PHE A 335 18.28 -0.88 0.55
C PHE A 335 17.66 0.43 1.00
N GLY A 336 18.43 1.51 0.86
CA GLY A 336 17.92 2.88 0.83
C GLY A 336 18.00 3.38 -0.60
N LEU A 337 16.91 3.85 -1.16
CA LEU A 337 16.82 4.37 -2.51
C LEU A 337 16.52 5.86 -2.43
N LEU A 338 17.27 6.67 -3.16
CA LEU A 338 17.02 8.10 -3.32
C LEU A 338 17.08 8.46 -4.80
N ALA A 339 16.16 9.32 -5.20
CA ALA A 339 16.06 9.92 -6.52
C ALA A 339 16.01 11.44 -6.35
N SER A 340 16.63 12.20 -7.25
CA SER A 340 16.68 13.67 -7.17
C SER A 340 16.25 14.37 -8.44
N GLU A 341 15.73 15.58 -8.29
CA GLU A 341 15.35 16.49 -9.38
C GLU A 341 16.08 17.85 -9.23
N ASP A 342 16.85 18.26 -10.22
CA ASP A 342 17.62 19.49 -10.27
C ASP A 342 16.82 20.71 -10.78
N GLY A 343 15.60 20.48 -11.26
CA GLY A 343 14.61 21.49 -11.64
C GLY A 343 14.39 21.63 -13.15
N GLY A 344 14.94 20.73 -13.96
CA GLY A 344 14.83 20.75 -15.42
C GLY A 344 13.49 20.21 -15.95
N ASP A 345 13.04 19.04 -15.47
CA ASP A 345 11.94 18.32 -16.11
C ASP A 345 11.00 17.52 -15.17
N ASP A 346 11.23 17.57 -13.85
CA ASP A 346 10.40 16.90 -12.82
C ASP A 346 10.35 15.36 -12.99
N SER A 347 11.39 14.77 -13.58
CA SER A 347 11.54 13.33 -13.77
C SER A 347 12.17 12.60 -12.58
N PHE A 348 12.77 13.33 -11.64
CA PHE A 348 13.39 12.79 -10.41
C PHE A 348 14.49 11.74 -10.65
N ASN A 349 15.17 11.76 -11.79
CA ASN A 349 16.22 10.80 -12.10
C ASN A 349 17.61 11.40 -12.27
N ASP A 350 17.79 12.70 -12.02
CA ASP A 350 19.06 13.42 -12.25
C ASP A 350 20.23 12.80 -11.47
N SER A 351 19.98 12.38 -10.23
CA SER A 351 20.85 11.49 -9.46
C SER A 351 20.05 10.40 -8.79
N LEU A 352 20.54 9.17 -8.88
CA LEU A 352 20.07 8.02 -8.14
C LEU A 352 21.14 7.60 -7.12
N VAL A 353 20.76 7.46 -5.86
CA VAL A 353 21.65 6.99 -4.79
C VAL A 353 21.08 5.71 -4.19
N ILE A 354 21.91 4.68 -4.16
CA ILE A 354 21.58 3.36 -3.65
C ILE A 354 22.46 3.08 -2.44
N LEU A 355 21.83 2.97 -1.28
CA LEU A 355 22.42 2.48 -0.05
C LEU A 355 22.13 0.99 0.08
N ASN A 356 23.11 0.16 0.46
CA ASN A 356 22.88 -1.27 0.68
C ASN A 356 23.59 -1.81 1.92
N TRP A 357 22.90 -2.65 2.71
CA TRP A 357 23.45 -3.28 3.93
C TRP A 357 22.71 -4.57 4.32
N PRO A 358 23.28 -5.42 5.20
CA PRO A 358 24.68 -5.42 5.62
C PRO A 358 25.61 -5.78 4.45
N ILE A 359 26.89 -5.44 4.58
CA ILE A 359 27.95 -5.95 3.69
C ILE A 359 28.66 -7.06 4.46
N GLY A 360 28.63 -8.27 3.90
CA GLY A 360 29.18 -9.49 4.48
C GLY A 360 30.66 -9.68 4.20
#